data_AF-A0A7J4QLH2-F1
#
_entry.id   AF-A0A7J4QLH2-F1
#
_cell.length_a   1.000
_cell.length_b   1.000
_cell.length_c   1.000
_cell.angle_alpha   90.00
_cell.angle_beta   90.00
_cell.angle_gamma   90.00
#
_symmetry.space_group_name_H-M   'P 1'
#
loop_
_entity.id
_entity.type
_entity.pdbx_description
1 polymer ?
#
loop_
_entity_poly.entity_id
_entity_poly.type
_entity_poly.pdbx_seq_one_letter_code
_entity_poly.pdbx_strand_id
1 'polypeptide(L)'
;MKVKLIIWDLDDTLWEGTLAEGDELTLDEERVSIIRQLNGHGIVNAICSKNDFQMAKERLESLGLWDLFVFPKVSFAPKGPIVKQILEEMHLRSENTVFVDDNKMNLREVEHYVPGIHCFDALDESTTPELQAILEANKHVEKSRVEEYRILEEKVAKSAEFSDNKAFLDSCNIRVARVFGVDNLPFVNRIEELINRTNQLNFTKLRVEEGSMALEIADNALNETWSLFAWDDFGDYGLIGFAMVRKKQLVHFLFSCRTMNMGIEGHIMHLLANKFPNIQRVVEPEEAAHITMVNPSSSSGAEAIARMRAEQAKDPSLAIMANCQGGVISHYMGVSTTAHIEQWPTITTLQKEQTHTNPGLPASVDTVVVGLFNDYDARYWEAPPTVAQFSTALSDLLSRLSGKRVALIVPSEHLAMGVYNVEHGIDLERVQAFNGVARSHAGPTVQVYDLDDFLSNEERESIHDSRHYPREVWKKVGQRLKEDLTDSHR
;
A
#
# COMPACT_ATOMS: atom_id res chain seq x y z
N MET A 1 -9.22 22.19 9.31
CA MET A 1 -8.13 21.65 10.16
C MET A 1 -7.74 20.26 9.63
N LYS A 2 -6.47 19.84 9.67
CA LYS A 2 -6.06 18.46 9.27
C LYS A 2 -5.83 17.61 10.52
N VAL A 3 -6.90 17.19 11.18
CA VAL A 3 -6.82 16.45 12.46
C VAL A 3 -6.41 15.00 12.21
N LYS A 4 -5.58 14.47 13.10
CA LYS A 4 -5.14 13.07 13.13
C LYS A 4 -5.38 12.39 14.48
N LEU A 5 -5.44 13.19 15.56
CA LEU A 5 -5.63 12.74 16.93
C LEU A 5 -6.61 13.66 17.64
N ILE A 6 -7.50 13.08 18.44
CA ILE A 6 -8.25 13.80 19.47
C ILE A 6 -7.94 13.17 20.83
N ILE A 7 -7.58 14.00 21.80
CA ILE A 7 -7.29 13.59 23.18
C ILE A 7 -8.44 14.08 24.05
N TRP A 8 -9.04 13.17 24.81
CA TRP A 8 -10.26 13.42 25.58
C TRP A 8 -10.00 13.38 27.08
N ASP A 9 -10.64 14.29 27.82
CA ASP A 9 -11.00 14.02 29.20
C ASP A 9 -12.18 13.02 29.30
N LEU A 10 -12.50 12.59 30.51
CA LEU A 10 -13.57 11.65 30.82
C LEU A 10 -14.74 12.34 31.54
N ASP A 11 -14.55 12.78 32.78
CA ASP A 11 -15.60 13.41 33.60
C ASP A 11 -16.04 14.74 32.98
N ASP A 12 -17.35 15.00 33.03
CA ASP A 12 -18.04 16.12 32.38
C ASP A 12 -17.69 16.33 30.89
N THR A 13 -17.12 15.31 30.26
CA THR A 13 -16.65 15.31 28.88
C THR A 13 -17.22 14.13 28.09
N LEU A 14 -16.88 12.88 28.38
CA LEU A 14 -17.53 11.73 27.73
C LEU A 14 -18.86 11.38 28.38
N TRP A 15 -19.02 11.74 29.65
CA TRP A 15 -20.23 11.60 30.43
C TRP A 15 -20.39 12.81 31.34
N GLU A 16 -21.61 13.05 31.81
CA GLU A 16 -21.90 13.99 32.89
C GLU A 16 -21.67 13.31 34.25
N GLY A 17 -20.99 14.00 35.18
CA GLY A 17 -20.69 13.53 36.53
C GLY A 17 -19.22 13.18 36.77
N THR A 18 -18.83 13.10 38.05
CA THR A 18 -17.45 12.80 38.48
C THR A 18 -17.31 11.37 38.99
N LEU A 19 -16.54 10.55 38.29
CA LEU A 19 -16.36 9.13 38.62
C LEU A 19 -15.81 8.91 40.04
N ALA A 20 -14.84 9.72 40.46
CA ALA A 20 -14.21 9.60 41.78
C ALA A 20 -15.16 9.90 42.96
N GLU A 21 -16.22 10.67 42.72
CA GLU A 21 -17.24 11.01 43.73
C GLU A 21 -18.34 9.94 43.83
N GLY A 22 -18.37 8.99 42.87
CA GLY A 22 -19.37 7.94 42.82
C GLY A 22 -20.72 8.41 42.26
N ASP A 23 -20.70 9.46 41.43
CA ASP A 23 -21.90 9.99 40.77
C ASP A 23 -22.55 8.98 39.82
N GLU A 24 -23.85 9.17 39.58
CA GLU A 24 -24.56 8.47 38.51
C GLU A 24 -24.20 9.10 37.16
N LEU A 25 -23.28 8.45 36.44
CA LEU A 25 -22.73 8.99 35.19
C LEU A 25 -23.70 8.82 34.01
N THR A 26 -23.99 9.91 33.30
CA THR A 26 -24.82 9.90 32.08
C THR A 26 -23.95 10.07 30.84
N LEU A 27 -23.92 9.07 29.95
CA LEU A 27 -23.06 9.07 28.77
C LEU A 27 -23.53 10.05 27.68
N ASP A 28 -22.59 10.78 27.07
CA ASP A 28 -22.84 11.54 25.85
C ASP A 28 -22.78 10.61 24.62
N GLU A 29 -23.93 10.05 24.26
CA GLU A 29 -24.07 9.09 23.15
C GLU A 29 -23.70 9.69 21.79
N GLU A 30 -23.94 10.99 21.57
CA GLU A 30 -23.60 11.66 20.31
C GLU A 30 -22.07 11.74 20.15
N ARG A 31 -21.38 12.13 21.21
CA ARG A 31 -19.91 12.19 21.25
C ARG A 31 -19.27 10.82 21.07
N VAL A 32 -19.82 9.80 21.72
CA VAL A 32 -19.37 8.40 21.52
C VAL A 32 -19.56 7.95 20.07
N SER A 33 -20.70 8.28 19.45
CA SER A 33 -20.95 7.99 18.04
C SER A 33 -19.92 8.69 17.13
N ILE A 34 -19.57 9.94 17.42
CA ILE A 34 -18.54 10.68 16.69
C ILE A 34 -17.17 10.01 16.85
N ILE A 35 -16.77 9.62 18.07
CA ILE A 35 -15.49 8.93 18.33
C ILE A 35 -15.37 7.64 17.50
N ARG A 36 -16.43 6.83 17.47
CA ARG A 36 -16.46 5.58 16.67
C ARG A 36 -16.26 5.88 15.18
N GLN A 37 -16.93 6.90 14.66
CA GLN A 37 -16.82 7.30 13.25
C GLN A 37 -15.44 7.88 12.92
N LEU A 38 -14.89 8.74 13.78
CA LEU A 38 -13.54 9.28 13.65
C LEU A 38 -12.49 8.17 13.55
N ASN A 39 -12.60 7.16 14.43
CA ASN A 39 -11.76 5.97 14.39
C ASN A 39 -11.88 5.22 13.05
N GLY A 40 -13.08 5.12 12.48
CA GLY A 40 -13.30 4.53 11.15
C GLY A 40 -12.66 5.33 10.01
N HIS A 41 -12.57 6.65 10.17
CA HIS A 41 -12.03 7.59 9.18
C HIS A 41 -10.57 8.02 9.46
N GLY A 42 -9.82 7.17 10.17
CA GLY A 42 -8.38 7.31 10.34
C GLY A 42 -7.94 8.48 11.22
N ILE A 43 -8.83 9.00 12.08
CA ILE A 43 -8.50 9.87 13.21
C ILE A 43 -8.51 8.99 14.46
N VAL A 44 -7.40 8.94 15.18
CA VAL A 44 -7.30 8.14 16.41
C VAL A 44 -7.71 8.96 17.62
N ASN A 45 -8.17 8.29 18.68
CA ASN A 45 -8.62 8.92 19.91
C ASN A 45 -7.77 8.42 21.09
N ALA A 46 -7.36 9.32 21.98
CA ALA A 46 -6.61 9.00 23.20
C ALA A 46 -7.26 9.64 24.43
N ILE A 47 -6.81 9.25 25.64
CA ILE A 47 -7.36 9.76 26.91
C ILE A 47 -6.27 10.50 27.68
N CYS A 48 -6.62 11.66 28.22
CA CYS A 48 -5.86 12.40 29.22
C CYS A 48 -6.80 12.89 30.32
N SER A 49 -6.94 12.12 31.40
CA SER A 49 -7.91 12.39 32.47
C SER A 49 -7.31 12.32 33.87
N LYS A 50 -7.86 13.14 34.79
CA LYS A 50 -7.47 13.19 36.21
C LYS A 50 -8.35 12.25 37.03
N ASN A 51 -8.04 10.96 36.96
CA ASN A 51 -8.80 9.91 37.63
C ASN A 51 -7.88 8.82 38.22
N ASP A 52 -8.48 7.90 38.98
CA ASP A 52 -7.85 6.59 39.24
C ASP A 52 -7.89 5.74 37.97
N PHE A 53 -6.75 5.20 37.56
CA PHE A 53 -6.62 4.45 36.31
C PHE A 53 -7.53 3.22 36.28
N GLN A 54 -7.59 2.45 37.38
CA GLN A 54 -8.33 1.20 37.42
C GLN A 54 -9.83 1.45 37.38
N MET A 55 -10.31 2.44 38.15
CA MET A 55 -11.73 2.83 38.14
C MET A 55 -12.17 3.33 36.75
N ALA A 56 -11.40 4.22 36.12
CA ALA A 56 -11.72 4.74 34.80
C ALA A 56 -11.69 3.63 33.73
N LYS A 57 -10.70 2.74 33.78
CA LYS A 57 -10.60 1.59 32.88
C LYS A 57 -11.81 0.68 33.00
N GLU A 58 -12.15 0.23 34.21
CA GLU A 58 -13.31 -0.64 34.45
C GLU A 58 -14.61 0.01 33.96
N ARG A 59 -14.77 1.33 34.17
CA ARG A 59 -15.93 2.06 33.68
C ARG A 59 -15.99 2.07 32.15
N LEU A 60 -14.89 2.41 31.47
CA LEU A 60 -14.82 2.40 30.01
C LEU A 60 -15.04 1.01 29.40
N GLU A 61 -14.52 -0.04 30.04
CA GLU A 61 -14.77 -1.44 29.65
C GLU A 61 -16.25 -1.80 29.80
N SER A 62 -16.89 -1.41 30.92
CA SER A 62 -18.32 -1.67 31.14
C SER A 62 -19.24 -1.00 30.11
N LEU A 63 -18.78 0.10 29.51
CA LEU A 63 -19.49 0.85 28.47
C LEU A 63 -19.09 0.41 27.04
N GLY A 64 -18.14 -0.52 26.89
CA GLY A 64 -17.63 -0.94 25.58
C GLY A 64 -16.91 0.18 24.82
N LEU A 65 -16.22 1.06 25.56
CA LEU A 65 -15.50 2.22 25.03
C LEU A 65 -13.98 2.10 25.12
N TRP A 66 -13.45 1.24 26.00
CA TRP A 66 -12.00 1.10 26.22
C TRP A 66 -11.21 0.93 24.92
N ASP A 67 -11.64 0.00 24.07
CA ASP A 67 -10.94 -0.34 22.82
C ASP A 67 -11.06 0.73 21.72
N LEU A 68 -11.81 1.81 21.94
CA LEU A 68 -11.85 2.97 21.04
C LEU A 68 -10.66 3.89 21.23
N PHE A 69 -9.95 3.78 22.35
CA PHE A 69 -8.85 4.66 22.70
C PHE A 69 -7.50 3.94 22.63
N VAL A 70 -6.47 4.72 22.39
CA VAL A 70 -5.05 4.33 22.47
C VAL A 70 -4.33 5.29 23.40
N PHE A 71 -3.22 4.88 23.99
CA PHE A 71 -2.44 5.71 24.91
C PHE A 71 -3.28 6.35 26.04
N PRO A 72 -4.05 5.58 26.83
CA PRO A 72 -4.81 6.13 27.93
C PRO A 72 -3.87 6.59 29.05
N LYS A 73 -3.78 7.90 29.26
CA LYS A 73 -3.05 8.50 30.39
C LYS A 73 -4.06 8.98 31.42
N VAL A 74 -4.33 8.13 32.41
CA VAL A 74 -5.24 8.43 33.52
C VAL A 74 -4.44 8.52 34.81
N SER A 75 -4.29 9.73 35.33
CA SER A 75 -3.59 10.00 36.58
C SER A 75 -3.87 11.41 37.09
N PHE A 76 -3.64 11.69 38.36
CA PHE A 76 -3.79 13.03 38.94
C PHE A 76 -2.66 14.01 38.58
N ALA A 77 -1.83 13.70 37.58
CA ALA A 77 -0.77 14.59 37.13
C ALA A 77 -1.31 15.76 36.26
N PRO A 78 -0.56 16.86 36.11
CA PRO A 78 -0.97 17.99 35.27
C PRO A 78 -1.12 17.59 33.79
N LYS A 79 -2.16 18.08 33.11
CA LYS A 79 -2.51 17.60 31.76
C LYS A 79 -1.59 18.12 30.67
N GLY A 80 -1.00 19.31 30.83
CA GLY A 80 -0.11 19.91 29.83
C GLY A 80 1.09 19.02 29.50
N PRO A 81 1.90 18.60 30.49
CA PRO A 81 2.99 17.66 30.30
C PRO A 81 2.55 16.29 29.75
N ILE A 82 1.40 15.77 30.19
CA ILE A 82 0.88 14.48 29.73
C ILE A 82 0.51 14.54 28.24
N VAL A 83 -0.23 15.57 27.81
CA VAL A 83 -0.60 15.77 26.41
C VAL A 83 0.66 15.91 25.55
N LYS A 84 1.67 16.64 26.03
CA LYS A 84 2.97 16.72 25.36
C LYS A 84 3.62 15.34 25.19
N GLN A 85 3.64 14.54 26.25
CA GLN A 85 4.17 13.18 26.22
C GLN A 85 3.40 12.29 25.23
N ILE A 86 2.07 12.33 25.21
CA ILE A 86 1.25 11.57 24.24
C ILE A 86 1.66 11.92 22.80
N LEU A 87 1.84 13.20 22.48
CA LEU A 87 2.26 13.61 21.14
C LEU A 87 3.67 13.13 20.76
N GLU A 88 4.60 13.15 21.72
CA GLU A 88 5.97 12.64 21.53
C GLU A 88 5.96 11.13 21.29
N GLU A 89 5.24 10.36 22.12
CA GLU A 89 5.08 8.90 22.01
C GLU A 89 4.38 8.47 20.72
N MET A 90 3.37 9.23 20.28
CA MET A 90 2.62 8.96 19.03
C MET A 90 3.32 9.50 17.78
N HIS A 91 4.40 10.27 17.93
CA HIS A 91 5.10 10.97 16.85
C HIS A 91 4.17 11.86 15.99
N LEU A 92 3.20 12.50 16.66
CA LEU A 92 2.23 13.40 16.06
C LEU A 92 2.53 14.86 16.41
N ARG A 93 2.01 15.77 15.59
CA ARG A 93 2.23 17.21 15.78
C ARG A 93 1.03 17.85 16.45
N SER A 94 1.29 18.90 17.22
CA SER A 94 0.25 19.66 17.91
C SER A 94 -0.77 20.25 16.94
N GLU A 95 -0.36 20.77 15.78
CA GLU A 95 -1.29 21.37 14.78
C GLU A 95 -2.18 20.34 14.06
N ASN A 96 -1.98 19.06 14.34
CA ASN A 96 -2.82 17.96 13.85
C ASN A 96 -3.63 17.31 14.98
N THR A 97 -3.73 17.96 16.14
CA THR A 97 -4.32 17.40 17.36
C THR A 97 -5.36 18.34 17.97
N VAL A 98 -6.47 17.76 18.43
CA VAL A 98 -7.48 18.43 19.24
C VAL A 98 -7.43 17.87 20.66
N PHE A 99 -7.53 18.73 21.67
CA PHE A 99 -7.71 18.36 23.07
C PHE A 99 -9.10 18.83 23.53
N VAL A 100 -9.88 17.94 24.15
CA VAL A 100 -11.25 18.20 24.59
C VAL A 100 -11.34 17.98 26.11
N ASP A 101 -11.79 19.01 26.83
CA ASP A 101 -11.87 19.05 28.29
C ASP A 101 -12.94 20.06 28.71
N ASP A 102 -13.68 19.81 29.78
CA ASP A 102 -14.67 20.75 30.34
C ASP A 102 -13.99 21.92 31.07
N ASN A 103 -12.79 21.68 31.60
CA ASN A 103 -12.14 22.60 32.51
C ASN A 103 -11.21 23.56 31.76
N LYS A 104 -11.63 24.83 31.69
CA LYS A 104 -10.88 25.93 31.06
C LYS A 104 -9.45 26.12 31.57
N MET A 105 -9.14 25.71 32.81
CA MET A 105 -7.78 25.75 33.33
C MET A 105 -6.91 24.65 32.71
N ASN A 106 -7.44 23.44 32.54
CA ASN A 106 -6.74 22.35 31.84
C ASN A 106 -6.49 22.74 30.37
N LEU A 107 -7.49 23.32 29.69
CA LEU A 107 -7.34 23.79 28.29
C LEU A 107 -6.17 24.79 28.16
N ARG A 108 -6.14 25.83 29.00
CA ARG A 108 -5.06 26.84 29.00
C ARG A 108 -3.70 26.25 29.37
N GLU A 109 -3.67 25.28 30.28
CA GLU A 109 -2.45 24.56 30.63
C GLU A 109 -1.91 23.82 29.39
N VAL A 110 -2.76 23.06 28.70
CA VAL A 110 -2.38 22.32 27.50
C VAL A 110 -1.91 23.25 26.39
N GLU A 111 -2.59 24.37 26.14
CA GLU A 111 -2.14 25.38 25.16
C GLU A 111 -0.75 25.95 25.50
N HIS A 112 -0.46 26.15 26.79
CA HIS A 112 0.84 26.65 27.23
C HIS A 112 1.98 25.65 27.00
N TYR A 113 1.77 24.38 27.36
CA TYR A 113 2.79 23.33 27.24
C TYR A 113 2.94 22.79 25.82
N VAL A 114 1.89 22.91 25.01
CA VAL A 114 1.80 22.34 23.66
C VAL A 114 1.36 23.40 22.65
N PRO A 115 2.27 24.33 22.26
CA PRO A 115 1.93 25.38 21.30
C PRO A 115 1.40 24.81 19.98
N GLY A 116 0.32 25.41 19.47
CA GLY A 116 -0.29 25.04 18.19
C GLY A 116 -1.33 23.91 18.27
N ILE A 117 -1.58 23.35 19.46
CA ILE A 117 -2.70 22.42 19.67
C ILE A 117 -4.03 23.15 19.61
N HIS A 118 -5.08 22.48 19.14
CA HIS A 118 -6.45 22.98 19.19
C HIS A 118 -7.12 22.50 20.48
N CYS A 119 -7.76 23.41 21.22
CA CYS A 119 -8.45 23.09 22.47
C CYS A 119 -9.94 23.40 22.34
N PHE A 120 -10.80 22.41 22.61
CA PHE A 120 -12.26 22.55 22.59
C PHE A 120 -12.80 22.39 24.02
N ASP A 121 -13.66 23.32 24.42
CA ASP A 121 -14.39 23.25 25.69
C ASP A 121 -15.54 22.26 25.54
N ALA A 122 -15.48 21.15 26.29
CA ALA A 122 -16.45 20.06 26.21
C ALA A 122 -17.91 20.49 26.45
N LEU A 123 -18.11 21.62 27.14
CA LEU A 123 -19.42 22.17 27.52
C LEU A 123 -19.89 23.30 26.58
N ASP A 124 -19.05 23.73 25.62
CA ASP A 124 -19.44 24.74 24.64
C ASP A 124 -20.30 24.13 23.53
N GLU A 125 -21.41 24.79 23.19
CA GLU A 125 -22.36 24.35 22.16
C GLU A 125 -21.72 24.19 20.77
N SER A 126 -20.58 24.85 20.52
CA SER A 126 -19.87 24.76 19.24
C SER A 126 -19.01 23.49 19.09
N THR A 127 -18.66 22.81 20.18
CA THR A 127 -17.73 21.67 20.17
C THR A 127 -18.26 20.49 19.33
N THR A 128 -19.52 20.12 19.51
CA THR A 128 -20.13 19.02 18.74
C THR A 128 -20.16 19.32 17.23
N PRO A 129 -20.64 20.49 16.76
CA PRO A 129 -20.51 20.90 15.36
C PRO A 129 -19.08 20.87 14.81
N GLU A 130 -18.09 21.30 15.59
CA GLU A 130 -16.68 21.30 15.16
C GLU A 130 -16.12 19.89 14.99
N LEU A 131 -16.45 18.97 15.91
CA LEU A 131 -16.11 17.56 15.80
C LEU A 131 -16.77 16.89 14.58
N GLN A 132 -18.03 17.23 14.29
CA GLN A 132 -18.72 16.77 13.09
C GLN A 132 -18.06 17.31 11.81
N ALA A 133 -17.60 18.57 11.80
CA ALA A 133 -16.89 19.14 10.66
C ALA A 133 -15.53 18.46 10.42
N ILE A 134 -14.82 18.08 11.49
CA ILE A 134 -13.59 17.28 11.41
C ILE A 134 -13.90 15.90 10.80
N LEU A 135 -14.96 15.25 11.28
CA LEU A 135 -15.42 13.97 10.75
C LEU A 135 -15.73 14.06 9.25
N GLU A 136 -16.53 15.05 8.83
CA GLU A 136 -16.89 15.27 7.43
C GLU A 136 -15.66 15.46 6.53
N ALA A 137 -14.70 16.26 6.99
CA ALA A 137 -13.46 16.52 6.25
C ALA A 137 -12.61 15.25 6.05
N ASN A 138 -12.79 14.23 6.88
CA ASN A 138 -12.01 12.98 6.85
C ASN A 138 -12.77 11.78 6.25
N LYS A 139 -14.02 11.93 5.82
CA LYS A 139 -14.84 10.82 5.28
C LYS A 139 -14.23 10.06 4.09
N HIS A 140 -13.35 10.72 3.33
CA HIS A 140 -12.61 10.10 2.22
C HIS A 140 -11.63 9.00 2.65
N VAL A 141 -11.34 8.88 3.95
CA VAL A 141 -10.50 7.82 4.51
C VAL A 141 -11.42 6.70 5.01
N GLU A 142 -11.27 5.49 4.49
CA GLU A 142 -12.10 4.33 4.86
C GLU A 142 -11.37 3.32 5.73
N LYS A 143 -10.28 3.75 6.40
CA LYS A 143 -9.41 2.87 7.18
C LYS A 143 -9.20 3.39 8.59
N SER A 144 -9.50 2.53 9.57
CA SER A 144 -9.10 2.76 10.95
C SER A 144 -7.61 2.60 11.17
N ARG A 145 -7.07 3.41 12.09
CA ARG A 145 -5.66 3.41 12.48
C ARG A 145 -5.44 2.99 13.93
N VAL A 146 -6.50 2.64 14.66
CA VAL A 146 -6.46 2.31 16.09
C VAL A 146 -5.44 1.21 16.37
N GLU A 147 -5.55 0.08 15.66
CA GLU A 147 -4.65 -1.07 15.86
C GLU A 147 -3.18 -0.72 15.60
N GLU A 148 -2.91 0.09 14.57
CA GLU A 148 -1.55 0.50 14.23
C GLU A 148 -0.92 1.43 15.29
N TYR A 149 -1.74 2.18 16.05
CA TYR A 149 -1.26 2.95 17.21
C TYR A 149 -1.25 2.14 18.50
N ARG A 150 -2.06 1.09 18.62
CA ARG A 150 -2.01 0.14 19.74
C ARG A 150 -0.68 -0.64 19.75
N ILE A 151 -0.20 -1.05 18.56
CA ILE A 151 1.15 -1.62 18.40
C ILE A 151 2.22 -0.63 18.89
N LEU A 152 2.09 0.66 18.53
CA LEU A 152 3.03 1.70 18.96
C LEU A 152 2.98 1.91 20.48
N GLU A 153 1.79 1.90 21.08
CA GLU A 153 1.58 2.00 22.51
C GLU A 153 2.27 0.87 23.28
N GLU A 154 2.05 -0.38 22.83
CA GLU A 154 2.69 -1.55 23.44
C GLU A 154 4.22 -1.45 23.35
N LYS A 155 4.74 -0.98 22.22
CA LYS A 155 6.18 -0.76 22.04
C LYS A 155 6.75 0.33 22.93
N VAL A 156 6.06 1.46 23.08
CA VAL A 156 6.47 2.52 23.98
C VAL A 156 6.54 1.98 25.41
N ALA A 157 5.50 1.27 25.86
CA ALA A 157 5.48 0.64 27.17
C ALA A 157 6.63 -0.37 27.35
N LYS A 158 6.86 -1.23 26.36
CA LYS A 158 7.92 -2.24 26.42
C LYS A 158 9.32 -1.64 26.37
N SER A 159 9.51 -0.57 25.58
CA SER A 159 10.81 0.12 25.46
C SER A 159 11.27 0.72 26.79
N ALA A 160 10.35 1.12 27.66
CA ALA A 160 10.67 1.66 28.99
C ALA A 160 11.31 0.62 29.93
N GLU A 161 11.22 -0.67 29.62
CA GLU A 161 11.89 -1.75 30.35
C GLU A 161 13.37 -1.90 29.97
N PHE A 162 13.81 -1.26 28.89
CA PHE A 162 15.18 -1.35 28.37
C PHE A 162 15.97 -0.08 28.69
N SER A 163 17.23 -0.24 29.10
CA SER A 163 18.14 0.88 29.33
C SER A 163 18.86 1.36 28.06
N ASP A 164 18.78 0.58 26.97
CA ASP A 164 19.43 0.84 25.70
C ASP A 164 18.45 0.60 24.55
N ASN A 165 18.27 1.62 23.70
CA ASN A 165 17.39 1.55 22.55
C ASN A 165 17.86 0.50 21.53
N LYS A 166 19.18 0.30 21.39
CA LYS A 166 19.70 -0.71 20.45
C LYS A 166 19.30 -2.12 20.91
N ALA A 167 19.50 -2.44 22.18
CA ALA A 167 19.07 -3.71 22.76
C ALA A 167 17.56 -3.94 22.61
N PHE A 168 16.74 -2.89 22.75
CA PHE A 168 15.30 -2.99 22.47
C PHE A 168 15.02 -3.32 21.01
N LEU A 169 15.58 -2.57 20.06
CA LEU A 169 15.38 -2.82 18.62
C LEU A 169 15.84 -4.20 18.17
N ASP A 170 16.98 -4.68 18.70
CA ASP A 170 17.48 -6.04 18.47
C ASP A 170 16.46 -7.10 18.94
N SER A 171 15.73 -6.83 20.03
CA SER A 171 14.72 -7.76 20.58
C SER A 171 13.40 -7.77 19.81
N CYS A 172 13.07 -6.71 19.06
CA CYS A 172 11.79 -6.57 18.37
C CYS A 172 11.62 -7.55 17.19
N ASN A 173 12.72 -8.09 16.64
CA ASN A 173 12.72 -8.89 15.41
C ASN A 173 12.05 -8.17 14.22
N ILE A 174 12.53 -6.97 13.92
CA ILE A 174 11.98 -6.12 12.86
C ILE A 174 12.22 -6.75 11.48
N ARG A 175 11.15 -6.93 10.72
CA ARG A 175 11.16 -7.52 9.39
C ARG A 175 10.59 -6.53 8.39
N VAL A 176 11.26 -6.38 7.25
CA VAL A 176 10.86 -5.44 6.19
C VAL A 176 10.82 -6.15 4.85
N ALA A 177 9.66 -6.13 4.19
CA ALA A 177 9.52 -6.54 2.80
C ALA A 177 9.50 -5.33 1.88
N ARG A 178 10.20 -5.43 0.74
CA ARG A 178 10.31 -4.36 -0.25
C ARG A 178 9.72 -4.82 -1.58
N VAL A 179 8.65 -4.16 -2.01
CA VAL A 179 7.96 -4.39 -3.29
C VAL A 179 8.47 -3.40 -4.33
N PHE A 180 8.69 -3.84 -5.57
CA PHE A 180 9.39 -3.06 -6.59
C PHE A 180 8.56 -2.75 -7.82
N GLY A 181 8.84 -1.61 -8.45
CA GLY A 181 8.35 -1.28 -9.79
C GLY A 181 6.83 -1.41 -9.87
N VAL A 182 6.36 -2.04 -10.93
CA VAL A 182 4.94 -2.28 -11.22
C VAL A 182 4.21 -3.13 -10.18
N ASP A 183 4.89 -3.93 -9.34
CA ASP A 183 4.24 -4.64 -8.22
C ASP A 183 3.70 -3.68 -7.15
N ASN A 184 4.03 -2.39 -7.24
CA ASN A 184 3.47 -1.34 -6.41
C ASN A 184 2.05 -0.91 -6.82
N LEU A 185 1.57 -1.26 -8.02
CA LEU A 185 0.27 -0.81 -8.52
C LEU A 185 -0.94 -1.23 -7.67
N PRO A 186 -1.00 -2.46 -7.11
CA PRO A 186 -2.05 -2.82 -6.16
C PRO A 186 -2.08 -1.96 -4.89
N PHE A 187 -1.01 -1.22 -4.59
CA PHE A 187 -0.88 -0.37 -3.42
C PHE A 187 -0.95 1.13 -3.74
N VAL A 188 -1.22 1.50 -5.00
CA VAL A 188 -1.07 2.88 -5.47
C VAL A 188 -1.87 3.90 -4.65
N ASN A 189 -3.14 3.61 -4.33
CA ASN A 189 -3.97 4.50 -3.53
C ASN A 189 -3.37 4.72 -2.13
N ARG A 190 -2.83 3.65 -1.53
CA ARG A 190 -2.17 3.72 -0.21
C ARG A 190 -0.82 4.44 -0.28
N ILE A 191 -0.09 4.30 -1.39
CA ILE A 191 1.16 5.04 -1.65
C ILE A 191 0.87 6.54 -1.73
N GLU A 192 -0.15 6.95 -2.50
CA GLU A 192 -0.59 8.34 -2.60
C GLU A 192 -1.06 8.89 -1.25
N GLU A 193 -1.88 8.13 -0.52
CA GLU A 193 -2.31 8.47 0.83
C GLU A 193 -1.09 8.69 1.76
N LEU A 194 -0.11 7.78 1.71
CA LEU A 194 1.09 7.86 2.53
C LEU A 194 1.95 9.08 2.16
N ILE A 195 2.15 9.36 0.86
CA ILE A 195 2.88 10.54 0.37
C ILE A 195 2.24 11.83 0.92
N ASN A 196 0.91 11.92 0.81
CA ASN A 196 0.17 13.14 1.10
C ASN A 196 -0.10 13.36 2.60
N ARG A 197 -0.21 12.29 3.41
CA ARG A 197 -0.40 12.38 4.86
C ARG A 197 0.91 12.50 5.64
N THR A 198 2.04 12.04 5.10
CA THR A 198 3.33 12.07 5.79
C THR A 198 3.96 13.45 5.72
N ASN A 199 4.21 14.06 6.89
CA ASN A 199 4.81 15.40 6.97
C ASN A 199 6.23 15.38 7.53
N GLN A 200 6.43 14.85 8.74
CA GLN A 200 7.73 14.84 9.42
C GLN A 200 8.75 14.01 8.62
N LEU A 201 8.43 12.74 8.38
CA LEU A 201 9.26 11.78 7.68
C LEU A 201 9.03 11.73 6.17
N ASN A 202 8.52 12.81 5.56
CA ASN A 202 8.59 12.95 4.12
C ASN A 202 9.82 13.79 3.80
N PHE A 203 10.91 13.15 3.38
CA PHE A 203 12.22 13.79 3.28
C PHE A 203 12.37 14.61 1.99
N THR A 204 11.60 14.30 0.94
CA THR A 204 11.59 15.10 -0.30
C THR A 204 10.55 16.21 -0.30
N LYS A 205 9.61 16.18 0.67
CA LYS A 205 8.52 17.16 0.86
C LYS A 205 7.58 17.31 -0.35
N LEU A 206 7.65 16.39 -1.31
CA LEU A 206 6.77 16.39 -2.46
C LEU A 206 5.40 15.81 -2.12
N ARG A 207 4.37 16.37 -2.75
CA ARG A 207 2.97 15.92 -2.72
C ARG A 207 2.58 15.48 -4.13
N VAL A 208 1.56 14.65 -4.22
CA VAL A 208 1.10 14.08 -5.49
C VAL A 208 -0.40 14.28 -5.63
N GLU A 209 -0.83 14.50 -6.87
CA GLU A 209 -2.25 14.51 -7.21
C GLU A 209 -2.81 13.09 -7.16
N GLU A 210 -4.09 12.96 -6.84
CA GLU A 210 -4.77 11.67 -6.83
C GLU A 210 -4.73 11.00 -8.21
N GLY A 211 -4.38 9.72 -8.23
CA GLY A 211 -4.23 8.90 -9.44
C GLY A 211 -2.93 9.11 -10.22
N SER A 212 -2.10 10.09 -9.86
CA SER A 212 -0.85 10.37 -10.58
C SER A 212 0.22 9.30 -10.40
N MET A 213 0.27 8.65 -9.23
CA MET A 213 1.33 7.67 -8.92
C MET A 213 1.18 6.38 -9.71
N ALA A 214 -0.01 6.04 -10.18
CA ALA A 214 -0.19 4.86 -11.01
C ALA A 214 0.61 4.97 -12.31
N LEU A 215 0.65 6.19 -12.87
CA LEU A 215 1.39 6.50 -14.08
C LEU A 215 2.89 6.44 -13.84
N GLU A 216 3.33 6.97 -12.71
CA GLU A 216 4.74 6.97 -12.31
C GLU A 216 5.25 5.57 -12.01
N ILE A 217 4.44 4.74 -11.35
CA ILE A 217 4.77 3.34 -11.07
C ILE A 217 4.77 2.50 -12.36
N ALA A 218 3.84 2.79 -13.28
CA ALA A 218 3.75 2.09 -14.57
C ALA A 218 4.95 2.33 -15.48
N ASP A 219 5.58 3.51 -15.39
CA ASP A 219 6.78 3.87 -16.17
C ASP A 219 8.07 3.30 -15.55
N ASN A 220 8.11 1.98 -15.38
CA ASN A 220 9.21 1.26 -14.73
C ASN A 220 10.54 1.32 -15.50
N ALA A 221 10.51 1.71 -16.77
CA ALA A 221 11.70 1.93 -17.58
C ALA A 221 12.47 3.17 -17.13
N LEU A 222 11.76 4.19 -16.63
CA LEU A 222 12.34 5.45 -16.16
C LEU A 222 12.37 5.56 -14.63
N ASN A 223 11.46 4.87 -13.96
CA ASN A 223 11.20 4.99 -12.53
C ASN A 223 11.45 3.68 -11.79
N GLU A 224 12.31 3.72 -10.78
CA GLU A 224 12.47 2.65 -9.79
C GLU A 224 11.64 3.02 -8.55
N THR A 225 10.62 2.22 -8.22
CA THR A 225 9.71 2.48 -7.10
C THR A 225 9.80 1.36 -6.06
N TRP A 226 9.90 1.70 -4.78
CA TRP A 226 10.00 0.77 -3.66
C TRP A 226 8.87 1.06 -2.67
N SER A 227 7.94 0.13 -2.49
CA SER A 227 7.05 0.13 -1.32
C SER A 227 7.61 -0.74 -0.23
N LEU A 228 7.48 -0.28 1.01
CA LEU A 228 8.05 -0.93 2.17
C LEU A 228 6.94 -1.37 3.11
N PHE A 229 6.90 -2.66 3.42
CA PHE A 229 6.01 -3.26 4.39
C PHE A 229 6.84 -3.71 5.58
N ALA A 230 6.38 -3.43 6.80
CA ALA A 230 7.08 -3.85 8.00
C ALA A 230 6.15 -4.53 8.99
N TRP A 231 6.73 -5.47 9.74
CA TRP A 231 6.13 -6.12 10.89
C TRP A 231 7.23 -6.54 11.86
N ASP A 232 6.86 -6.72 13.12
CA ASP A 232 7.76 -7.21 14.15
C ASP A 232 6.95 -8.04 15.16
N ASP A 233 7.54 -8.38 16.31
CA ASP A 233 6.86 -9.25 17.27
C ASP A 233 5.68 -8.58 18.00
N PHE A 234 5.49 -7.26 17.83
CA PHE A 234 4.33 -6.52 18.35
C PHE A 234 3.17 -6.46 17.35
N GLY A 235 3.45 -6.60 16.05
CA GLY A 235 2.40 -6.70 15.04
C GLY A 235 2.78 -6.16 13.67
N ASP A 236 1.75 -5.96 12.86
CA ASP A 236 1.86 -5.52 11.47
C ASP A 236 1.70 -4.00 11.33
N TYR A 237 2.70 -3.33 10.75
CA TYR A 237 2.64 -1.88 10.50
C TYR A 237 2.01 -1.51 9.15
N GLY A 238 1.87 -2.50 8.26
CA GLY A 238 1.36 -2.31 6.90
C GLY A 238 2.38 -1.66 5.96
N LEU A 239 1.89 -0.90 4.97
CA LEU A 239 2.72 -0.06 4.12
C LEU A 239 3.27 1.11 4.94
N ILE A 240 4.58 1.07 5.23
CA ILE A 240 5.26 2.05 6.09
C ILE A 240 6.12 3.03 5.33
N GLY A 241 6.43 2.80 4.06
CA GLY A 241 7.31 3.70 3.34
C GLY A 241 7.23 3.55 1.83
N PHE A 242 7.65 4.62 1.15
CA PHE A 242 7.76 4.65 -0.29
C PHE A 242 9.02 5.41 -0.71
N ALA A 243 9.77 4.83 -1.63
CA ALA A 243 10.88 5.49 -2.31
C ALA A 243 10.68 5.43 -3.83
N MET A 244 11.07 6.49 -4.52
CA MET A 244 11.04 6.55 -5.97
C MET A 244 12.29 7.24 -6.49
N VAL A 245 12.99 6.58 -7.40
CA VAL A 245 14.15 7.10 -8.11
C VAL A 245 13.79 7.25 -9.57
N ARG A 246 13.87 8.48 -10.10
CA ARG A 246 13.68 8.78 -11.53
C ARG A 246 14.98 9.25 -12.11
N LYS A 247 15.45 8.63 -13.20
CA LYS A 247 16.71 9.05 -13.87
C LYS A 247 17.88 9.23 -12.88
N LYS A 248 18.03 8.30 -11.93
CA LYS A 248 19.05 8.31 -10.84
C LYS A 248 18.91 9.44 -9.80
N GLN A 249 17.80 10.18 -9.80
CA GLN A 249 17.47 11.19 -8.79
C GLN A 249 16.37 10.69 -7.86
N LEU A 250 16.52 10.93 -6.57
CA LEU A 250 15.53 10.59 -5.56
C LEU A 250 14.37 11.59 -5.62
N VAL A 251 13.18 11.11 -5.98
CA VAL A 251 11.96 11.94 -6.12
C VAL A 251 11.08 11.81 -4.89
N HIS A 252 10.83 10.58 -4.44
CA HIS A 252 10.10 10.32 -3.19
C HIS A 252 10.98 9.51 -2.25
N PHE A 253 10.96 9.91 -0.98
CA PHE A 253 11.55 9.15 0.12
C PHE A 253 10.82 9.52 1.40
N LEU A 254 9.97 8.63 1.87
CA LEU A 254 9.09 8.92 2.99
C LEU A 254 8.67 7.67 3.77
N PHE A 255 8.40 7.88 5.06
CA PHE A 255 8.08 6.82 6.00
C PHE A 255 6.93 7.23 6.93
N SER A 256 6.16 6.26 7.41
CA SER A 256 5.13 6.45 8.42
C SER A 256 5.76 6.90 9.73
N CYS A 257 5.15 7.88 10.40
CA CYS A 257 5.64 8.34 11.71
C CYS A 257 5.67 7.23 12.77
N ARG A 258 4.89 6.15 12.60
CA ARG A 258 4.83 5.03 13.56
C ARG A 258 6.05 4.12 13.52
N THR A 259 6.87 4.21 12.47
CA THR A 259 8.14 3.49 12.38
C THR A 259 9.33 4.39 12.66
N MET A 260 9.10 5.60 13.17
CA MET A 260 10.17 6.51 13.57
C MET A 260 11.07 5.83 14.62
N ASN A 261 12.36 6.12 14.58
CA ASN A 261 13.37 5.58 15.50
C ASN A 261 13.61 4.06 15.41
N MET A 262 13.03 3.37 14.43
CA MET A 262 13.32 1.96 14.17
C MET A 262 14.57 1.76 13.28
N GLY A 263 15.16 2.83 12.74
CA GLY A 263 16.34 2.78 11.86
C GLY A 263 16.04 2.32 10.43
N ILE A 264 14.77 2.18 10.05
CA ILE A 264 14.35 1.70 8.73
C ILE A 264 14.78 2.69 7.64
N GLU A 265 14.62 4.00 7.88
CA GLU A 265 14.97 5.04 6.91
C GLU A 265 16.47 5.01 6.55
N GLY A 266 17.35 4.86 7.55
CA GLY A 266 18.80 4.75 7.35
C GLY A 266 19.16 3.48 6.58
N HIS A 267 18.55 2.35 6.93
CA HIS A 267 18.74 1.07 6.26
C HIS A 267 18.31 1.09 4.78
N ILE A 268 17.13 1.65 4.49
CA ILE A 268 16.68 1.77 3.10
C ILE A 268 17.54 2.76 2.31
N MET A 269 17.99 3.85 2.92
CA MET A 269 18.93 4.77 2.28
C MET A 269 20.28 4.11 1.99
N HIS A 270 20.77 3.24 2.88
CA HIS A 270 21.95 2.41 2.63
C HIS A 270 21.76 1.52 1.40
N LEU A 271 20.63 0.83 1.30
CA LEU A 271 20.31 0.00 0.12
C LEU A 271 20.18 0.84 -1.16
N LEU A 272 19.57 2.03 -1.10
CA LEU A 272 19.46 2.94 -2.25
C LEU A 272 20.84 3.45 -2.68
N ALA A 273 21.68 3.87 -1.75
CA ALA A 273 23.03 4.36 -2.03
C ALA A 273 23.92 3.27 -2.65
N ASN A 274 23.76 2.01 -2.24
CA ASN A 274 24.46 0.88 -2.86
C ASN A 274 24.01 0.64 -4.31
N LYS A 275 22.70 0.72 -4.59
CA LYS A 275 22.17 0.56 -5.96
C LYS A 275 22.43 1.78 -6.85
N PHE A 276 22.41 2.98 -6.27
CA PHE A 276 22.59 4.26 -6.96
C PHE A 276 23.69 5.09 -6.24
N PRO A 277 24.98 4.85 -6.55
CA PRO A 277 26.10 5.45 -5.79
C PRO A 277 26.10 6.98 -5.68
N ASN A 278 25.52 7.67 -6.66
CA ASN A 278 25.48 9.13 -6.74
C ASN A 278 24.12 9.72 -6.32
N ILE A 279 23.24 8.94 -5.69
CA ILE A 279 21.93 9.43 -5.27
C ILE A 279 22.07 10.46 -4.15
N GLN A 280 21.24 11.51 -4.19
CA GLN A 280 21.17 12.49 -3.11
C GLN A 280 20.64 11.82 -1.83
N ARG A 281 21.48 11.78 -0.80
CA ARG A 281 21.13 11.24 0.51
C ARG A 281 20.35 12.30 1.28
N VAL A 282 19.14 11.96 1.71
CA VAL A 282 18.27 12.84 2.51
C VAL A 282 18.22 12.43 3.98
N VAL A 283 18.79 11.26 4.29
CA VAL A 283 19.09 10.75 5.63
C VAL A 283 20.47 10.11 5.58
N GLU A 284 21.13 9.97 6.73
CA GLU A 284 22.39 9.26 6.80
C GLU A 284 22.16 7.76 6.53
N PRO A 285 22.88 7.14 5.56
CA PRO A 285 22.76 5.71 5.30
C PRO A 285 23.38 4.90 6.44
N GLU A 286 22.63 3.93 6.98
CA GLU A 286 23.08 3.07 8.07
C GLU A 286 22.66 1.63 7.82
N GLU A 287 23.59 0.68 7.88
CA GLU A 287 23.25 -0.74 7.83
C GLU A 287 22.75 -1.22 9.20
N ALA A 288 21.44 -1.11 9.41
CA ALA A 288 20.79 -1.57 10.64
C ALA A 288 20.74 -3.10 10.73
N ALA A 289 21.58 -3.69 11.59
CA ALA A 289 21.68 -5.15 11.75
C ALA A 289 20.42 -5.80 12.36
N HIS A 290 19.61 -5.04 13.10
CA HIS A 290 18.36 -5.50 13.70
C HIS A 290 17.20 -5.61 12.70
N ILE A 291 17.40 -5.18 11.45
CA ILE A 291 16.38 -5.24 10.39
C ILE A 291 16.63 -6.45 9.49
N THR A 292 15.66 -7.35 9.45
CA THR A 292 15.66 -8.49 8.53
C THR A 292 14.90 -8.14 7.25
N MET A 293 15.59 -8.08 6.11
CA MET A 293 14.93 -7.92 4.81
C MET A 293 14.30 -9.25 4.36
N VAL A 294 13.00 -9.21 4.04
CA VAL A 294 12.23 -10.37 3.58
C VAL A 294 11.90 -10.23 2.10
N ASN A 295 12.11 -11.30 1.34
CA ASN A 295 11.76 -11.32 -0.08
C ASN A 295 10.22 -11.34 -0.23
N PRO A 296 9.60 -10.33 -0.90
CA PRO A 296 8.15 -10.29 -1.09
C PRO A 296 7.59 -11.49 -1.87
N SER A 297 8.40 -12.14 -2.71
CA SER A 297 8.00 -13.31 -3.51
C SER A 297 8.17 -14.64 -2.78
N SER A 298 8.74 -14.65 -1.57
CA SER A 298 8.75 -15.85 -0.72
C SER A 298 7.36 -16.11 -0.16
N SER A 299 7.00 -17.36 0.17
CA SER A 299 5.68 -17.66 0.79
C SER A 299 5.44 -16.82 2.05
N SER A 300 6.42 -16.73 2.94
CA SER A 300 6.34 -15.89 4.14
C SER A 300 6.17 -14.39 3.82
N GLY A 301 6.85 -13.89 2.79
CA GLY A 301 6.75 -12.49 2.38
C GLY A 301 5.41 -12.16 1.73
N ALA A 302 4.93 -13.03 0.84
CA ALA A 302 3.66 -12.90 0.16
C ALA A 302 2.49 -12.97 1.14
N GLU A 303 2.52 -13.93 2.08
CA GLU A 303 1.53 -14.06 3.16
C GLU A 303 1.53 -12.85 4.09
N ALA A 304 2.71 -12.34 4.47
CA ALA A 304 2.81 -11.14 5.31
C ALA A 304 2.24 -9.90 4.60
N ILE A 305 2.61 -9.68 3.34
CA ILE A 305 2.10 -8.56 2.54
C ILE A 305 0.59 -8.70 2.33
N ALA A 306 0.09 -9.91 2.06
CA ALA A 306 -1.34 -10.17 1.91
C ALA A 306 -2.11 -9.88 3.21
N ARG A 307 -1.60 -10.30 4.37
CA ARG A 307 -2.17 -9.97 5.68
C ARG A 307 -2.20 -8.47 5.96
N MET A 308 -1.16 -7.76 5.51
CA MET A 308 -1.01 -6.30 5.62
C MET A 308 -1.78 -5.49 4.57
N ARG A 309 -2.40 -6.15 3.57
CA ARG A 309 -3.37 -5.51 2.67
C ARG A 309 -4.65 -5.28 3.47
N ALA A 310 -4.98 -4.01 3.69
CA ALA A 310 -6.20 -3.59 4.37
C ALA A 310 -7.47 -3.77 3.51
N GLU A 311 -7.36 -4.35 2.32
CA GLU A 311 -8.49 -4.71 1.47
C GLU A 311 -8.69 -6.21 1.58
N GLN A 312 -9.91 -6.62 1.97
CA GLN A 312 -10.34 -8.01 1.79
C GLN A 312 -10.00 -8.41 0.37
N ALA A 313 -9.18 -9.45 0.21
CA ALA A 313 -8.93 -10.06 -1.09
C ALA A 313 -10.29 -10.49 -1.64
N LYS A 314 -10.90 -9.65 -2.49
CA LYS A 314 -12.04 -10.08 -3.28
C LYS A 314 -11.53 -11.20 -4.16
N ASP A 315 -12.25 -12.32 -4.16
CA ASP A 315 -12.00 -13.42 -5.07
C ASP A 315 -12.00 -12.87 -6.51
N PRO A 316 -10.84 -12.84 -7.20
CA PRO A 316 -10.72 -12.13 -8.46
C PRO A 316 -11.46 -12.92 -9.54
N SER A 317 -12.32 -12.25 -10.30
CA SER A 317 -12.94 -12.84 -11.51
C SER A 317 -12.03 -12.75 -12.73
N LEU A 318 -11.02 -11.89 -12.67
CA LEU A 318 -10.08 -11.61 -13.75
C LEU A 318 -8.64 -11.87 -13.29
N ALA A 319 -7.87 -12.58 -14.11
CA ALA A 319 -6.43 -12.72 -13.97
C ALA A 319 -5.69 -12.03 -15.13
N ILE A 320 -4.60 -11.34 -14.84
CA ILE A 320 -3.74 -10.68 -15.82
C ILE A 320 -2.32 -11.18 -15.61
N MET A 321 -1.82 -11.92 -16.59
CA MET A 321 -0.49 -12.52 -16.63
C MET A 321 0.27 -11.93 -17.81
N ALA A 322 1.25 -11.09 -17.53
CA ALA A 322 2.15 -10.58 -18.55
C ALA A 322 3.55 -10.40 -17.94
N ASN A 323 4.53 -10.02 -18.75
CA ASN A 323 5.83 -9.58 -18.26
C ASN A 323 5.69 -8.36 -17.30
N CYS A 324 6.73 -7.55 -17.15
CA CYS A 324 6.67 -6.38 -16.26
C CYS A 324 5.61 -5.31 -16.64
N GLN A 325 4.73 -5.58 -17.61
CA GLN A 325 3.65 -4.69 -18.07
C GLN A 325 2.26 -5.13 -17.57
N GLY A 326 2.14 -6.29 -16.89
CA GLY A 326 0.85 -6.82 -16.39
C GLY A 326 0.11 -5.87 -15.45
N GLY A 327 0.82 -5.20 -14.54
CA GLY A 327 0.21 -4.18 -13.69
C GLY A 327 -0.25 -2.94 -14.47
N VAL A 328 0.47 -2.53 -15.51
CA VAL A 328 0.07 -1.38 -16.34
C VAL A 328 -1.24 -1.68 -17.08
N ILE A 329 -1.38 -2.91 -17.59
CA ILE A 329 -2.62 -3.40 -18.19
C ILE A 329 -3.77 -3.34 -17.17
N SER A 330 -3.56 -3.88 -15.95
CA SER A 330 -4.60 -3.86 -14.91
C SER A 330 -5.00 -2.45 -14.49
N HIS A 331 -4.06 -1.50 -14.53
CA HIS A 331 -4.33 -0.10 -14.25
C HIS A 331 -5.25 0.52 -15.30
N TYR A 332 -4.93 0.39 -16.58
CA TYR A 332 -5.76 0.97 -17.64
C TYR A 332 -7.09 0.26 -17.85
N MET A 333 -7.19 -1.02 -17.47
CA MET A 333 -8.46 -1.72 -17.36
C MET A 333 -9.30 -1.26 -16.15
N GLY A 334 -8.71 -0.56 -15.17
CA GLY A 334 -9.38 -0.12 -13.95
C GLY A 334 -9.65 -1.25 -12.95
N VAL A 335 -8.83 -2.31 -12.96
CA VAL A 335 -9.01 -3.53 -12.15
C VAL A 335 -7.81 -3.82 -11.24
N SER A 336 -6.95 -2.83 -10.97
CA SER A 336 -5.68 -3.04 -10.22
C SER A 336 -5.85 -3.55 -8.79
N THR A 337 -7.04 -3.36 -8.20
CA THR A 337 -7.38 -3.82 -6.84
C THR A 337 -8.32 -5.04 -6.85
N THR A 338 -8.81 -5.47 -8.02
CA THR A 338 -9.82 -6.54 -8.14
C THR A 338 -9.37 -7.72 -8.99
N ALA A 339 -8.33 -7.57 -9.80
CA ALA A 339 -7.76 -8.64 -10.60
C ALA A 339 -6.61 -9.36 -9.88
N HIS A 340 -6.45 -10.64 -10.16
CA HIS A 340 -5.22 -11.37 -9.87
C HIS A 340 -4.15 -10.97 -10.89
N ILE A 341 -3.06 -10.36 -10.44
CA ILE A 341 -2.01 -9.89 -11.36
C ILE A 341 -0.75 -10.69 -11.09
N GLU A 342 -0.22 -11.35 -12.12
CA GLU A 342 1.05 -12.03 -12.06
C GLU A 342 2.04 -11.35 -13.02
N GLN A 343 3.05 -10.73 -12.43
CA GLN A 343 4.18 -10.16 -13.16
C GLN A 343 5.29 -11.21 -13.18
N TRP A 344 5.82 -11.51 -14.36
CA TRP A 344 6.64 -12.72 -14.59
C TRP A 344 5.82 -13.98 -14.36
N PRO A 345 4.88 -14.27 -15.28
CA PRO A 345 3.91 -15.31 -15.07
C PRO A 345 4.60 -16.63 -14.76
N THR A 346 4.09 -17.32 -13.77
CA THR A 346 4.46 -18.68 -13.43
C THR A 346 3.30 -19.63 -13.66
N ILE A 347 2.05 -19.12 -13.68
CA ILE A 347 0.83 -19.88 -13.90
C ILE A 347 0.59 -20.15 -15.38
N THR A 348 0.93 -19.21 -16.27
CA THR A 348 0.59 -19.30 -17.71
C THR A 348 1.82 -19.45 -18.62
N THR A 349 3.00 -19.68 -18.06
CA THR A 349 4.20 -19.92 -18.88
C THR A 349 4.07 -21.20 -19.68
N LEU A 350 4.34 -21.10 -20.98
CA LEU A 350 4.17 -22.21 -21.92
C LEU A 350 5.22 -23.30 -21.69
N GLN A 351 6.44 -22.95 -21.31
CA GLN A 351 7.47 -23.96 -20.98
C GLN A 351 7.00 -24.88 -19.83
N LYS A 352 6.37 -24.31 -18.81
CA LYS A 352 5.90 -25.08 -17.64
C LYS A 352 4.61 -25.88 -17.91
N GLU A 353 3.90 -25.59 -18.99
CA GLU A 353 2.80 -26.46 -19.45
C GLU A 353 3.34 -27.82 -19.89
N GLN A 354 4.46 -27.80 -20.61
CA GLN A 354 5.10 -29.02 -21.10
C GLN A 354 5.64 -29.90 -19.97
N THR A 355 5.99 -29.29 -18.83
CA THR A 355 6.45 -30.02 -17.63
C THR A 355 5.31 -30.31 -16.64
N HIS A 356 4.09 -29.84 -16.91
CA HIS A 356 2.93 -29.93 -16.01
C HIS A 356 3.19 -29.38 -14.59
N THR A 357 4.02 -28.35 -14.48
CA THR A 357 4.39 -27.75 -13.18
C THR A 357 3.74 -26.39 -12.93
N ASN A 358 2.79 -25.98 -13.76
CA ASN A 358 2.11 -24.70 -13.58
C ASN A 358 1.23 -24.72 -12.32
N PRO A 359 1.36 -23.72 -11.42
CA PRO A 359 0.40 -23.53 -10.34
C PRO A 359 -1.01 -23.27 -10.90
N GLY A 360 -2.04 -23.65 -10.14
CA GLY A 360 -3.43 -23.42 -10.53
C GLY A 360 -3.83 -21.94 -10.41
N LEU A 361 -4.77 -21.51 -11.26
CA LEU A 361 -5.44 -20.22 -11.10
C LEU A 361 -6.37 -20.24 -9.86
N PRO A 362 -6.61 -19.08 -9.23
CA PRO A 362 -7.71 -18.96 -8.26
C PRO A 362 -9.03 -19.43 -8.88
N ALA A 363 -9.81 -20.20 -8.12
CA ALA A 363 -11.02 -20.86 -8.63
C ALA A 363 -12.09 -19.87 -9.14
N SER A 364 -12.11 -18.66 -8.59
CA SER A 364 -13.03 -17.58 -8.93
C SER A 364 -12.76 -16.92 -10.28
N VAL A 365 -11.59 -17.14 -10.88
CA VAL A 365 -11.20 -16.46 -12.14
C VAL A 365 -11.98 -17.05 -13.31
N ASP A 366 -12.77 -16.23 -14.00
CA ASP A 366 -13.50 -16.58 -15.23
C ASP A 366 -12.87 -16.00 -16.50
N THR A 367 -12.00 -14.99 -16.35
CA THR A 367 -11.34 -14.30 -17.47
C THR A 367 -9.83 -14.22 -17.23
N VAL A 368 -9.04 -14.48 -18.27
CA VAL A 368 -7.58 -14.50 -18.20
C VAL A 368 -6.99 -13.68 -19.35
N VAL A 369 -6.18 -12.68 -19.03
CA VAL A 369 -5.37 -11.92 -19.99
C VAL A 369 -3.95 -12.48 -19.93
N VAL A 370 -3.42 -12.94 -21.06
CA VAL A 370 -2.08 -13.54 -21.17
C VAL A 370 -1.25 -12.78 -22.20
N GLY A 371 -0.22 -12.06 -21.74
CA GLY A 371 0.80 -11.49 -22.61
C GLY A 371 1.90 -12.51 -22.91
N LEU A 372 2.01 -12.97 -24.16
CA LEU A 372 2.91 -14.05 -24.55
C LEU A 372 4.39 -13.63 -24.67
N PHE A 373 4.74 -12.40 -24.29
CA PHE A 373 6.05 -11.79 -24.52
C PHE A 373 7.24 -12.62 -24.04
N ASN A 374 7.14 -13.23 -22.86
CA ASN A 374 8.22 -14.02 -22.27
C ASN A 374 8.41 -15.35 -23.00
N ASP A 375 7.34 -15.93 -23.52
CA ASP A 375 7.38 -17.23 -24.21
C ASP A 375 8.09 -17.16 -25.57
N TYR A 376 8.41 -15.96 -26.07
CA TYR A 376 9.16 -15.73 -27.31
C TYR A 376 10.68 -15.71 -27.05
N ASP A 377 11.08 -15.39 -25.82
CA ASP A 377 12.47 -15.29 -25.37
C ASP A 377 13.00 -16.68 -25.02
N ALA A 378 14.07 -17.11 -25.70
CA ALA A 378 14.63 -18.44 -25.55
C ALA A 378 15.11 -18.76 -24.14
N ARG A 379 15.41 -17.75 -23.30
CA ARG A 379 15.91 -17.94 -21.94
C ARG A 379 14.86 -18.50 -20.97
N TYR A 380 13.57 -18.41 -21.33
CA TYR A 380 12.49 -19.02 -20.55
C TYR A 380 12.26 -20.49 -20.88
N TRP A 381 13.01 -21.01 -21.84
CA TRP A 381 12.93 -22.38 -22.29
C TRP A 381 14.23 -23.13 -21.97
N GLU A 382 14.13 -24.44 -21.72
CA GLU A 382 15.34 -25.27 -21.55
C GLU A 382 16.21 -25.26 -22.81
N ALA A 383 15.56 -25.18 -23.97
CA ALA A 383 16.15 -24.93 -25.28
C ALA A 383 15.22 -24.05 -26.10
N PRO A 384 15.73 -23.24 -27.05
CA PRO A 384 14.89 -22.38 -27.89
C PRO A 384 13.74 -23.17 -28.53
N PRO A 385 12.47 -22.78 -28.34
CA PRO A 385 11.33 -23.57 -28.77
C PRO A 385 11.16 -23.52 -30.28
N THR A 386 10.81 -24.66 -30.88
CA THR A 386 10.30 -24.71 -32.26
C THR A 386 8.86 -24.22 -32.31
N VAL A 387 8.38 -23.83 -33.51
CA VAL A 387 6.97 -23.44 -33.73
C VAL A 387 6.00 -24.55 -33.30
N ALA A 388 6.35 -25.81 -33.54
CA ALA A 388 5.55 -26.96 -33.12
C ALA A 388 5.47 -27.07 -31.58
N GLN A 389 6.60 -26.92 -30.88
CA GLN A 389 6.63 -26.94 -29.40
C GLN A 389 5.82 -25.80 -28.80
N PHE A 390 5.96 -24.58 -29.35
CA PHE A 390 5.18 -23.42 -28.94
C PHE A 390 3.69 -23.66 -29.16
N SER A 391 3.31 -24.19 -30.33
CA SER A 391 1.91 -24.52 -30.64
C SER A 391 1.32 -25.55 -29.69
N THR A 392 2.03 -26.64 -29.42
CA THR A 392 1.57 -27.66 -28.47
C THR A 392 1.38 -27.06 -27.08
N ALA A 393 2.36 -26.31 -26.58
CA ALA A 393 2.29 -25.71 -25.26
C ALA A 393 1.14 -24.69 -25.13
N LEU A 394 0.90 -23.88 -26.16
CA LEU A 394 -0.23 -22.94 -26.17
C LEU A 394 -1.57 -23.68 -26.20
N SER A 395 -1.69 -24.77 -26.97
CA SER A 395 -2.89 -25.61 -26.96
C SER A 395 -3.14 -26.24 -25.59
N ASP A 396 -2.09 -26.70 -24.90
CA ASP A 396 -2.18 -27.27 -23.55
C ASP A 396 -2.63 -26.22 -22.53
N LEU A 397 -2.07 -25.01 -22.57
CA LEU A 397 -2.52 -23.87 -21.75
C LEU A 397 -4.01 -23.60 -21.97
N LEU A 398 -4.43 -23.45 -23.23
CA LEU A 398 -5.82 -23.13 -23.56
C LEU A 398 -6.79 -24.27 -23.18
N SER A 399 -6.34 -25.52 -23.26
CA SER A 399 -7.09 -26.67 -22.78
C SER A 399 -7.30 -26.60 -21.26
N ARG A 400 -6.25 -26.25 -20.50
CA ARG A 400 -6.33 -26.07 -19.05
C ARG A 400 -7.21 -24.88 -18.65
N LEU A 401 -7.26 -23.83 -19.48
CA LEU A 401 -8.13 -22.67 -19.31
C LEU A 401 -9.54 -22.87 -19.89
N SER A 402 -9.90 -24.09 -20.28
CA SER A 402 -11.22 -24.38 -20.85
C SER A 402 -12.35 -23.95 -19.90
N GLY A 403 -13.39 -23.32 -20.46
CA GLY A 403 -14.48 -22.71 -19.71
C GLY A 403 -14.22 -21.28 -19.22
N LYS A 404 -13.02 -20.73 -19.45
CA LYS A 404 -12.69 -19.32 -19.18
C LYS A 404 -12.64 -18.51 -20.48
N ARG A 405 -12.82 -17.19 -20.36
CA ARG A 405 -12.51 -16.23 -21.44
C ARG A 405 -11.02 -15.94 -21.42
N VAL A 406 -10.36 -15.99 -22.57
CA VAL A 406 -8.92 -15.77 -22.69
C VAL A 406 -8.64 -14.64 -23.67
N ALA A 407 -7.83 -13.68 -23.27
CA ALA A 407 -7.29 -12.64 -24.14
C ALA A 407 -5.78 -12.83 -24.26
N LEU A 408 -5.30 -13.23 -25.44
CA LEU A 408 -3.88 -13.34 -25.74
C LEU A 408 -3.38 -12.02 -26.30
N ILE A 409 -2.32 -11.44 -25.72
CA ILE A 409 -1.66 -10.25 -26.25
C ILE A 409 -0.35 -10.68 -26.90
N VAL A 410 -0.17 -10.30 -28.17
CA VAL A 410 1.00 -10.68 -28.98
C VAL A 410 1.82 -9.45 -29.39
N PRO A 411 3.16 -9.55 -29.46
CA PRO A 411 4.02 -8.44 -29.84
C PRO A 411 3.82 -8.02 -31.30
N SER A 412 4.17 -6.77 -31.60
CA SER A 412 4.15 -6.20 -32.96
C SER A 412 5.14 -6.92 -33.89
N GLU A 413 4.72 -7.12 -35.14
CA GLU A 413 5.54 -7.62 -36.25
C GLU A 413 6.18 -6.47 -37.06
N HIS A 414 5.75 -5.23 -36.84
CA HIS A 414 6.11 -4.08 -37.65
C HIS A 414 7.03 -3.08 -36.92
N LEU A 415 7.96 -3.60 -36.10
CA LEU A 415 9.02 -2.82 -35.46
C LEU A 415 10.31 -2.82 -36.29
N ALA A 416 11.20 -1.86 -36.02
CA ALA A 416 12.52 -1.82 -36.66
C ALA A 416 13.35 -3.06 -36.27
N MET A 417 14.16 -3.58 -37.21
CA MET A 417 14.91 -4.84 -37.01
C MET A 417 15.78 -4.87 -35.75
N GLY A 418 16.33 -3.73 -35.32
CA GLY A 418 17.18 -3.64 -34.12
C GLY A 418 16.43 -3.72 -32.78
N VAL A 419 15.09 -3.74 -32.81
CA VAL A 419 14.23 -3.82 -31.62
C VAL A 419 14.00 -5.27 -31.18
N TYR A 420 14.13 -6.22 -32.11
CA TYR A 420 14.04 -7.65 -31.82
C TYR A 420 15.37 -8.14 -31.25
N ASN A 421 15.31 -8.76 -30.07
CA ASN A 421 16.51 -9.23 -29.38
C ASN A 421 16.94 -10.61 -29.89
N VAL A 422 17.70 -10.60 -31.00
CA VAL A 422 18.22 -11.81 -31.66
C VAL A 422 19.15 -12.62 -30.74
N GLU A 423 19.88 -11.97 -29.82
CA GLU A 423 20.74 -12.68 -28.83
C GLU A 423 19.92 -13.59 -27.91
N HIS A 424 18.69 -13.19 -27.60
CA HIS A 424 17.73 -14.00 -26.84
C HIS A 424 16.82 -14.86 -27.75
N GLY A 425 17.16 -14.98 -29.03
CA GLY A 425 16.39 -15.73 -30.03
C GLY A 425 15.08 -15.07 -30.46
N ILE A 426 14.83 -13.82 -30.09
CA ILE A 426 13.65 -13.08 -30.52
C ILE A 426 14.01 -12.37 -31.83
N ASP A 427 13.74 -13.03 -32.96
CA ASP A 427 13.83 -12.42 -34.29
C ASP A 427 12.43 -12.24 -34.90
N LEU A 428 12.37 -11.50 -36.00
CA LEU A 428 11.11 -11.19 -36.68
C LEU A 428 10.40 -12.47 -37.18
N GLU A 429 11.15 -13.45 -37.68
CA GLU A 429 10.59 -14.71 -38.20
C GLU A 429 9.89 -15.50 -37.09
N ARG A 430 10.52 -15.61 -35.92
CA ARG A 430 9.92 -16.22 -34.73
C ARG A 430 8.68 -15.47 -34.29
N VAL A 431 8.74 -14.13 -34.22
CA VAL A 431 7.60 -13.31 -33.81
C VAL A 431 6.41 -13.55 -34.73
N GLN A 432 6.62 -13.48 -36.06
CA GLN A 432 5.57 -13.75 -37.05
C GLN A 432 5.02 -15.18 -36.94
N ALA A 433 5.89 -16.17 -36.78
CA ALA A 433 5.47 -17.57 -36.67
C ALA A 433 4.62 -17.82 -35.41
N PHE A 434 5.07 -17.32 -34.25
CA PHE A 434 4.38 -17.53 -32.97
C PHE A 434 3.09 -16.71 -32.88
N ASN A 435 3.08 -15.48 -33.42
CA ASN A 435 1.86 -14.68 -33.57
C ASN A 435 0.84 -15.41 -34.45
N GLY A 436 1.30 -16.01 -35.56
CA GLY A 436 0.46 -16.84 -36.43
C GLY A 436 -0.21 -18.01 -35.69
N VAL A 437 0.55 -18.69 -34.83
CA VAL A 437 0.02 -19.76 -33.95
C VAL A 437 -0.99 -19.22 -32.93
N ALA A 438 -0.74 -18.07 -32.31
CA ALA A 438 -1.71 -17.47 -31.39
C ALA A 438 -3.01 -17.11 -32.12
N ARG A 439 -2.92 -16.45 -33.28
CA ARG A 439 -4.07 -16.09 -34.12
C ARG A 439 -4.86 -17.31 -34.58
N SER A 440 -4.22 -18.46 -34.85
CA SER A 440 -4.94 -19.68 -35.25
C SER A 440 -5.82 -20.27 -34.15
N HIS A 441 -5.62 -19.86 -32.89
CA HIS A 441 -6.46 -20.25 -31.76
C HIS A 441 -7.58 -19.26 -31.46
N ALA A 442 -7.70 -18.16 -32.22
CA ALA A 442 -8.78 -17.20 -32.04
C ALA A 442 -10.15 -17.85 -32.25
N GLY A 443 -11.10 -17.56 -31.36
CA GLY A 443 -12.43 -18.16 -31.35
C GLY A 443 -13.37 -17.51 -30.33
N PRO A 444 -14.54 -18.12 -30.05
CA PRO A 444 -15.55 -17.50 -29.18
C PRO A 444 -15.07 -17.18 -27.76
N THR A 445 -14.17 -18.02 -27.21
CA THR A 445 -13.64 -17.88 -25.86
C THR A 445 -12.19 -17.39 -25.82
N VAL A 446 -11.52 -17.27 -26.97
CA VAL A 446 -10.11 -16.86 -27.09
C VAL A 446 -10.01 -15.70 -28.06
N GLN A 447 -9.69 -14.52 -27.57
CA GLN A 447 -9.44 -13.33 -28.37
C GLN A 447 -7.95 -13.06 -28.44
N VAL A 448 -7.47 -12.55 -29.57
CA VAL A 448 -6.07 -12.22 -29.79
C VAL A 448 -5.95 -10.73 -30.07
N TYR A 449 -5.15 -10.05 -29.26
CA TYR A 449 -4.86 -8.63 -29.32
C TYR A 449 -3.48 -8.43 -29.91
N ASP A 450 -3.46 -7.95 -31.14
CA ASP A 450 -2.22 -7.61 -31.84
C ASP A 450 -1.78 -6.20 -31.45
N LEU A 451 -0.56 -6.06 -30.93
CA LEU A 451 -0.07 -4.73 -30.57
C LEU A 451 0.12 -3.82 -31.80
N ASP A 452 0.21 -4.36 -33.01
CA ASP A 452 0.22 -3.55 -34.23
C ASP A 452 -1.05 -2.72 -34.42
N ASP A 453 -2.20 -3.18 -33.92
CA ASP A 453 -3.48 -2.48 -34.02
C ASP A 453 -3.54 -1.22 -33.13
N PHE A 454 -2.62 -1.10 -32.17
CA PHE A 454 -2.61 -0.03 -31.17
C PHE A 454 -1.46 0.97 -31.37
N LEU A 455 -0.59 0.72 -32.34
CA LEU A 455 0.64 1.47 -32.59
C LEU A 455 0.49 2.49 -33.73
N SER A 456 0.79 3.74 -33.43
CA SER A 456 1.09 4.76 -34.44
C SER A 456 2.55 4.66 -34.93
N ASN A 457 2.88 5.31 -36.04
CA ASN A 457 4.25 5.35 -36.56
C ASN A 457 5.24 5.95 -35.55
N GLU A 458 4.86 7.02 -34.85
CA GLU A 458 5.71 7.66 -33.84
C GLU A 458 5.94 6.74 -32.63
N GLU A 459 4.91 6.03 -32.18
CA GLU A 459 5.05 5.08 -31.08
C GLU A 459 5.96 3.91 -31.45
N ARG A 460 5.93 3.44 -32.72
CA ARG A 460 6.84 2.38 -33.20
C ARG A 460 8.30 2.80 -33.11
N GLU A 461 8.62 4.05 -33.43
CA GLU A 461 9.98 4.59 -33.35
C GLU A 461 10.49 4.71 -31.90
N SER A 462 9.59 4.85 -30.93
CA SER A 462 9.93 4.97 -29.50
C SER A 462 10.25 3.62 -28.82
N ILE A 463 9.97 2.50 -29.47
CA ILE A 463 10.15 1.16 -28.89
C ILE A 463 11.60 0.71 -29.06
N HIS A 464 12.18 0.21 -27.96
CA HIS A 464 13.57 -0.27 -27.92
C HIS A 464 13.70 -1.79 -27.65
N ASP A 465 12.63 -2.45 -27.21
CA ASP A 465 12.55 -3.91 -27.02
C ASP A 465 11.16 -4.36 -27.46
N SER A 466 11.06 -5.38 -28.32
CA SER A 466 9.79 -5.89 -28.86
C SER A 466 8.84 -6.49 -27.82
N ARG A 467 9.29 -6.59 -26.56
CA ARG A 467 8.48 -7.02 -25.40
C ARG A 467 8.06 -5.86 -24.49
N HIS A 468 8.54 -4.64 -24.74
CA HIS A 468 8.29 -3.47 -23.88
C HIS A 468 7.70 -2.32 -24.68
N TYR A 469 6.41 -2.08 -24.47
CA TYR A 469 5.67 -1.03 -25.18
C TYR A 469 5.48 0.22 -24.31
N PRO A 470 5.41 1.41 -24.92
CA PRO A 470 5.20 2.66 -24.20
C PRO A 470 3.81 2.71 -23.57
N ARG A 471 3.70 3.54 -22.54
CA ARG A 471 2.49 3.73 -21.75
C ARG A 471 1.22 4.02 -22.57
N GLU A 472 1.31 4.87 -23.58
CA GLU A 472 0.15 5.25 -24.40
C GLU A 472 -0.44 4.07 -25.18
N VAL A 473 0.39 3.10 -25.57
CA VAL A 473 -0.08 1.85 -26.19
C VAL A 473 -0.85 1.03 -25.18
N TRP A 474 -0.31 0.85 -23.96
CA TRP A 474 -1.01 0.11 -22.91
C TRP A 474 -2.31 0.75 -22.44
N LYS A 475 -2.42 2.07 -22.55
CA LYS A 475 -3.67 2.79 -22.30
C LYS A 475 -4.74 2.38 -23.31
N LYS A 476 -4.42 2.35 -24.62
CA LYS A 476 -5.35 1.92 -25.67
C LYS A 476 -5.73 0.43 -25.51
N VAL A 477 -4.73 -0.42 -25.27
CA VAL A 477 -4.94 -1.86 -25.07
C VAL A 477 -5.80 -2.13 -23.84
N GLY A 478 -5.50 -1.50 -22.70
CA GLY A 478 -6.28 -1.65 -21.46
C GLY A 478 -7.71 -1.14 -21.59
N GLN A 479 -7.93 -0.02 -22.30
CA GLN A 479 -9.28 0.46 -22.60
C GLN A 479 -10.04 -0.54 -23.48
N ARG A 480 -9.41 -1.07 -24.52
CA ARG A 480 -10.04 -2.06 -25.39
C ARG A 480 -10.35 -3.37 -24.66
N LEU A 481 -9.40 -3.91 -23.89
CA LEU A 481 -9.62 -5.09 -23.05
C LEU A 481 -10.76 -4.87 -22.05
N LYS A 482 -10.86 -3.67 -21.48
CA LYS A 482 -11.98 -3.32 -20.60
C LYS A 482 -13.30 -3.40 -21.36
N GLU A 483 -13.43 -2.72 -22.49
CA GLU A 483 -14.63 -2.75 -23.33
C GLU A 483 -15.03 -4.19 -23.70
N ASP A 484 -14.11 -4.96 -24.26
CA ASP A 484 -14.39 -6.29 -24.80
C ASP A 484 -14.67 -7.35 -23.72
N LEU A 485 -14.04 -7.23 -22.54
CA LEU A 485 -14.12 -8.25 -21.48
C LEU A 485 -15.08 -7.89 -20.34
N THR A 486 -15.50 -6.63 -20.20
CA THR A 486 -16.47 -6.22 -19.15
C THR A 486 -17.91 -6.04 -19.64
N ASP A 487 -18.15 -5.72 -20.92
CA ASP A 487 -19.50 -5.47 -21.44
C ASP A 487 -20.32 -6.73 -21.78
N SER A 488 -19.74 -7.93 -21.73
CA SER A 488 -20.46 -9.18 -22.03
C SER A 488 -21.38 -9.71 -20.90
N HIS A 489 -21.71 -8.87 -19.92
CA HIS A 489 -22.78 -9.12 -18.93
C HIS A 489 -24.12 -8.45 -19.30
N ARG A 490 -24.27 -7.92 -20.52
CA ARG A 490 -25.56 -7.44 -21.05
C ARG A 490 -26.15 -8.36 -22.11
#